data_AF-A0A947ZPF6-F1
#
_entry.id   AF-A0A947ZPF6-F1
#
_cell.length_a   1.000
_cell.length_b   1.000
_cell.length_c   1.000
_cell.angle_alpha   90.00
_cell.angle_beta   90.00
_cell.angle_gamma   90.00
#
_symmetry.space_group_name_H-M   'P 1'
#
loop_
_entity.id
_entity.type
_entity.pdbx_description
1 polymer ?
#
loop_
_entity_poly.entity_id
_entity_poly.type
_entity_poly.pdbx_seq_one_letter_code
_entity_poly.pdbx_strand_id
1 'polypeptide(L)'
;MNLVTVITLYRNKFQKPTLFFSNNNFSIGSIIFVPFPKIEKPAIVIDIDSLENKKAFIRRNKIGVNQMVNETELPLFKKETIDITKKAEEKTKYSFEEIFQKILTKKTVQEINKIKPNSDLKNIKKTTDKLSLDLIRNKLRESQPTKKTESLERGIKTIGSVLQIKKPEKTSLHTEKHYLVNEIRNYFGETAKKGKGSFGFYLGFFSRVPKATIYQYWAEIKESRKPIKEQQKIFWWKMGQYSKTKK
;
A
#
# COMPACT_ATOMS: atom_id res chain seq x y z
N MET A 1 -10.92 6.05 -31.26
CA MET A 1 -11.42 5.66 -29.92
C MET A 1 -10.26 5.13 -29.12
N ASN A 2 -10.07 5.66 -27.92
CA ASN A 2 -8.90 5.41 -27.10
C ASN A 2 -9.19 4.31 -26.09
N LEU A 3 -8.18 3.50 -25.83
CA LEU A 3 -8.14 2.55 -24.75
C LEU A 3 -7.29 3.13 -23.62
N VAL A 4 -7.93 3.46 -22.51
CA VAL A 4 -7.28 4.11 -21.38
C VAL A 4 -7.06 3.06 -20.30
N THR A 5 -5.80 2.88 -19.90
CA THR A 5 -5.46 2.06 -18.75
C THR A 5 -5.39 2.95 -17.53
N VAL A 6 -6.14 2.60 -16.49
CA VAL A 6 -6.23 3.38 -15.27
C VAL A 6 -6.04 2.53 -14.02
N ILE A 7 -5.58 3.18 -12.96
CA ILE A 7 -5.47 2.59 -11.64
C ILE A 7 -6.47 3.27 -10.70
N THR A 8 -7.44 2.50 -10.19
CA THR A 8 -8.49 3.03 -9.33
C THR A 8 -8.07 3.04 -7.86
N LEU A 9 -8.66 3.94 -7.08
CA LEU A 9 -8.47 4.01 -5.64
C LEU A 9 -9.72 3.49 -4.89
N TYR A 10 -9.50 2.50 -4.02
CA TYR A 10 -10.54 2.00 -3.13
C TYR A 10 -10.00 1.89 -1.70
N ARG A 11 -10.65 2.59 -0.75
CA ARG A 11 -10.26 2.61 0.68
C ARG A 11 -8.77 2.94 0.88
N ASN A 12 -8.27 3.93 0.15
CA ASN A 12 -6.86 4.37 0.15
C ASN A 12 -5.86 3.28 -0.28
N LYS A 13 -6.30 2.34 -1.12
CA LYS A 13 -5.43 1.36 -1.78
C LYS A 13 -5.63 1.41 -3.27
N PHE A 14 -4.52 1.49 -4.00
CA PHE A 14 -4.53 1.29 -5.44
C PHE A 14 -4.98 -0.12 -5.78
N GLN A 15 -5.89 -0.22 -6.74
CA GLN A 15 -6.35 -1.49 -7.29
C GLN A 15 -5.49 -1.89 -8.49
N LYS A 16 -5.71 -3.09 -9.02
CA LYS A 16 -5.06 -3.49 -10.27
C LYS A 16 -5.43 -2.55 -11.42
N PRO A 17 -4.51 -2.33 -12.37
CA PRO A 17 -4.82 -1.63 -13.60
C PRO A 17 -6.03 -2.22 -14.33
N THR A 18 -6.89 -1.34 -14.81
CA THR A 18 -8.14 -1.68 -15.50
C THR A 18 -8.27 -0.86 -16.78
N LEU A 19 -8.91 -1.46 -17.78
CA LEU A 19 -9.06 -0.86 -19.11
C LEU A 19 -10.45 -0.25 -19.27
N PHE A 20 -10.49 0.92 -19.90
CA PHE A 20 -11.71 1.61 -20.24
C PHE A 20 -11.67 2.18 -21.66
N PHE A 21 -12.82 2.31 -22.31
CA PHE A 21 -12.96 3.02 -23.57
C PHE A 21 -13.23 4.50 -23.31
N SER A 22 -12.57 5.36 -24.09
CA SER A 22 -12.83 6.79 -24.10
C SER A 22 -12.79 7.34 -25.52
N ASN A 23 -13.61 8.35 -25.78
CA ASN A 23 -13.47 9.17 -26.99
C ASN A 23 -12.50 10.34 -26.78
N ASN A 24 -12.10 10.59 -25.53
CA ASN A 24 -11.29 11.75 -25.16
C ASN A 24 -9.81 11.38 -25.02
N ASN A 25 -8.97 12.37 -25.30
CA ASN A 25 -7.52 12.30 -25.11
C ASN A 25 -7.19 12.82 -23.71
N PHE A 26 -6.91 11.91 -22.79
CA PHE A 26 -6.40 12.26 -21.47
C PHE A 26 -4.87 12.36 -21.48
N SER A 27 -4.31 12.94 -20.43
CA SER A 27 -2.87 12.97 -20.19
C SER A 27 -2.45 11.83 -19.26
N ILE A 28 -1.30 11.21 -19.50
CA ILE A 28 -0.74 10.22 -18.57
C ILE A 28 -0.39 10.92 -17.25
N GLY A 29 -0.82 10.33 -16.13
CA GLY A 29 -0.61 10.86 -14.78
C GLY A 29 -1.72 11.78 -14.27
N SER A 30 -2.73 12.08 -15.09
CA SER A 30 -3.92 12.81 -14.64
C SER A 30 -4.89 11.89 -13.89
N ILE A 31 -5.71 12.51 -13.05
CA ILE A 31 -6.85 11.88 -12.38
C ILE A 31 -8.08 12.10 -13.26
N ILE A 32 -8.78 11.01 -13.50
CA ILE A 32 -10.10 10.99 -14.14
C ILE A 32 -11.10 10.28 -13.23
N PHE A 33 -12.38 10.36 -13.56
CA PHE A 33 -13.44 9.66 -12.83
C PHE A 33 -13.98 8.51 -13.66
N VAL A 34 -13.89 7.30 -13.12
CA VAL A 34 -14.34 6.09 -13.81
C VAL A 34 -15.55 5.46 -13.14
N PRO A 35 -16.44 4.83 -13.92
CA PRO A 35 -17.60 4.16 -13.36
C PRO A 35 -17.17 2.97 -12.50
N PHE A 36 -17.55 3.01 -11.23
CA PHE A 36 -17.46 1.89 -10.29
C PHE A 36 -18.90 1.59 -9.83
N PRO A 37 -19.31 0.32 -9.56
CA PRO A 37 -20.71 -0.16 -9.64
C PRO A 37 -21.84 0.67 -9.02
N LYS A 38 -21.56 1.63 -8.13
CA LYS A 38 -22.57 2.52 -7.54
C LYS A 38 -22.19 4.01 -7.55
N ILE A 39 -20.91 4.34 -7.77
CA ILE A 39 -20.37 5.71 -7.62
C ILE A 39 -19.14 5.85 -8.52
N GLU A 40 -18.98 7.00 -9.17
CA GLU A 40 -17.72 7.32 -9.85
C GLU A 40 -16.55 7.43 -8.87
N LYS A 41 -15.38 6.96 -9.28
CA LYS A 41 -14.17 6.98 -8.44
C LYS A 41 -13.01 7.65 -9.14
N PRO A 42 -12.16 8.38 -8.39
CA PRO A 42 -10.92 8.89 -8.93
C PRO A 42 -10.01 7.70 -9.32
N ALA A 43 -9.48 7.79 -10.52
CA ALA A 43 -8.52 6.86 -11.09
C ALA A 43 -7.41 7.64 -11.77
N ILE A 44 -6.18 7.12 -11.70
CA ILE A 44 -5.04 7.76 -12.35
C ILE A 44 -4.80 7.08 -13.69
N VAL A 45 -4.62 7.88 -14.74
CA VAL A 45 -4.28 7.40 -16.08
C VAL A 45 -2.82 6.96 -16.09
N ILE A 46 -2.58 5.69 -16.45
CA ILE A 46 -1.24 5.11 -16.49
C ILE A 46 -0.78 4.77 -17.92
N ASP A 47 -1.72 4.57 -18.83
CA ASP A 47 -1.42 4.33 -20.23
C ASP A 47 -2.59 4.69 -21.13
N ILE A 48 -2.28 5.02 -22.39
CA ILE A 48 -3.27 5.34 -23.41
C ILE A 48 -2.82 4.70 -24.71
N ASP A 49 -3.66 3.81 -25.24
CA ASP A 49 -3.43 3.11 -26.49
C ASP A 49 -4.56 3.37 -27.48
N SER A 50 -4.30 3.17 -28.78
CA SER A 50 -5.36 3.07 -29.77
C SER A 50 -6.11 1.75 -29.62
N LEU A 51 -7.45 1.81 -29.63
CA LEU A 51 -8.28 0.61 -29.62
C LEU A 51 -7.94 -0.34 -30.77
N GLU A 52 -7.65 0.19 -31.96
CA GLU A 52 -7.36 -0.61 -33.15
C GLU A 52 -6.19 -1.56 -32.92
N ASN A 53 -5.14 -1.07 -32.24
CA ASN A 53 -3.94 -1.84 -31.94
C ASN A 53 -4.18 -2.98 -30.94
N LYS A 54 -5.11 -2.81 -29.98
CA LYS A 54 -5.37 -3.79 -28.91
C LYS A 54 -6.67 -4.58 -29.06
N LYS A 55 -7.47 -4.32 -30.10
CA LYS A 55 -8.77 -4.98 -30.38
C LYS A 55 -8.66 -6.51 -30.38
N ALA A 56 -7.64 -7.06 -31.05
CA ALA A 56 -7.43 -8.50 -31.14
C ALA A 56 -7.05 -9.14 -29.80
N PHE A 57 -6.33 -8.41 -28.95
CA PHE A 57 -5.94 -8.87 -27.60
C PHE A 57 -7.14 -8.89 -26.65
N ILE A 58 -7.96 -7.83 -26.66
CA ILE A 58 -9.16 -7.71 -25.83
C ILE A 58 -10.15 -8.84 -26.15
N ARG A 59 -10.40 -9.08 -27.45
CA ARG A 59 -11.32 -10.15 -27.90
C ARG A 59 -10.84 -11.54 -27.49
N ARG A 60 -9.56 -11.85 -27.73
CA ARG A 60 -8.98 -13.16 -27.39
C ARG A 60 -9.05 -13.45 -25.89
N ASN A 61 -8.78 -12.45 -25.05
CA ASN A 61 -8.77 -12.61 -23.60
C ASN A 61 -10.13 -12.36 -22.92
N LYS A 62 -11.20 -12.10 -23.71
CA LYS A 62 -12.56 -11.80 -23.21
C LYS A 62 -12.58 -10.73 -22.10
N ILE A 63 -11.74 -9.69 -22.25
CA ILE A 63 -11.62 -8.64 -21.24
C ILE A 63 -12.87 -7.75 -21.31
N GLY A 64 -13.62 -7.64 -20.22
CA GLY A 64 -14.71 -6.69 -20.09
C GLY A 64 -14.14 -5.27 -19.99
N VAL A 65 -14.47 -4.41 -20.96
CA VAL A 65 -14.03 -3.02 -21.00
C VAL A 65 -15.25 -2.12 -20.94
N ASN A 66 -15.30 -1.26 -19.92
CA ASN A 66 -16.41 -0.33 -19.73
C ASN A 66 -16.14 0.98 -20.48
N GLN A 67 -17.20 1.62 -20.97
CA GLN A 67 -17.13 2.95 -21.56
C GLN A 67 -17.10 4.02 -20.47
N MET A 68 -16.21 5.00 -20.62
CA MET A 68 -16.20 6.19 -19.76
C MET A 68 -17.19 7.21 -20.30
N VAL A 69 -17.98 7.78 -19.39
CA VAL A 69 -18.99 8.79 -19.70
C VAL A 69 -18.51 10.19 -19.30
N ASN A 70 -17.57 10.27 -18.35
CA ASN A 70 -17.13 11.53 -17.77
C ASN A 70 -15.84 12.03 -18.44
N GLU A 71 -15.81 13.32 -18.77
CA GLU A 71 -14.71 13.96 -19.51
C GLU A 71 -13.74 14.72 -18.58
N THR A 72 -14.04 14.73 -17.29
CA THR A 72 -13.29 15.52 -16.31
C THR A 72 -11.88 14.99 -16.11
N GLU A 73 -10.90 15.84 -16.38
CA GLU A 73 -9.48 15.57 -16.19
C GLU A 73 -8.86 16.53 -15.18
N LEU A 74 -8.04 15.98 -14.27
CA LEU A 74 -7.26 16.75 -13.32
C LEU A 74 -5.78 16.33 -13.39
N PRO A 75 -4.88 17.13 -13.97
CA PRO A 75 -3.47 16.82 -14.01
C PRO A 75 -2.89 16.83 -12.59
N LEU A 76 -2.31 15.71 -12.15
CA LEU A 76 -1.70 15.59 -10.82
C LEU A 76 -0.25 15.13 -10.90
N PHE A 77 0.02 14.04 -11.60
CA PHE A 77 1.36 13.51 -11.79
C PHE A 77 1.85 13.82 -13.19
N LYS A 78 3.16 14.04 -13.31
CA LYS A 78 3.78 14.10 -14.63
C LYS A 78 4.03 12.69 -15.16
N LYS A 79 4.08 12.56 -16.48
CA LYS A 79 4.32 11.30 -17.19
C LYS A 79 5.58 10.58 -16.69
N GLU A 80 6.63 11.31 -16.35
CA GLU A 80 7.89 10.72 -15.87
C GLU A 80 7.69 9.92 -14.57
N THR A 81 6.73 10.30 -13.73
CA THR A 81 6.42 9.55 -12.49
C THR A 81 5.84 8.17 -12.82
N ILE A 82 4.99 8.11 -13.85
CA ILE A 82 4.41 6.86 -14.33
C ILE A 82 5.50 6.00 -14.98
N ASP A 83 6.36 6.59 -15.80
CA ASP A 83 7.45 5.89 -16.48
C ASP A 83 8.48 5.30 -15.51
N ILE A 84 8.82 6.02 -14.44
CA ILE A 84 9.68 5.51 -13.35
C ILE A 84 9.01 4.30 -12.68
N THR A 85 7.70 4.36 -12.47
CA THR A 85 6.96 3.25 -11.85
C THR A 85 6.96 2.01 -12.75
N LYS A 86 6.74 2.17 -14.07
CA LYS A 86 6.82 1.08 -15.05
C LYS A 86 8.22 0.44 -15.08
N LYS A 87 9.28 1.27 -15.11
CA LYS A 87 10.66 0.77 -15.06
C LYS A 87 10.99 0.04 -13.76
N ALA A 88 10.40 0.47 -12.64
CA ALA A 88 10.57 -0.21 -11.36
C ALA A 88 9.84 -1.56 -11.33
N GLU A 89 8.68 -1.67 -11.99
CA GLU A 89 7.95 -2.94 -12.12
C GLU A 89 8.79 -3.98 -12.86
N GLU A 90 9.41 -3.61 -13.99
CA GLU A 90 10.29 -4.51 -14.76
C GLU A 90 11.50 -5.03 -13.96
N LYS A 91 11.99 -4.24 -13.01
CA LYS A 91 13.22 -4.53 -12.24
C LYS A 91 12.95 -5.12 -10.87
N THR A 92 11.70 -5.19 -10.43
CA THR A 92 11.33 -5.65 -9.10
C THR A 92 10.32 -6.79 -9.17
N LYS A 93 10.04 -7.44 -8.03
CA LYS A 93 8.99 -8.46 -7.93
C LYS A 93 7.62 -7.88 -7.56
N TYR A 94 7.52 -6.56 -7.44
CA TYR A 94 6.29 -5.88 -7.01
C TYR A 94 5.43 -5.54 -8.22
N SER A 95 4.10 -5.61 -8.07
CA SER A 95 3.19 -5.15 -9.12
C SER A 95 3.13 -3.63 -9.19
N PHE A 96 2.70 -3.09 -10.35
CA PHE A 96 2.57 -1.64 -10.55
C PHE A 96 1.85 -0.93 -9.39
N GLU A 97 0.70 -1.45 -8.94
CA GLU A 97 -0.07 -0.84 -7.85
C GLU A 97 0.66 -0.84 -6.51
N GLU A 98 1.47 -1.86 -6.22
CA GLU A 98 2.26 -1.95 -4.99
C GLU A 98 3.41 -0.96 -4.99
N ILE A 99 4.08 -0.80 -6.14
CA ILE A 99 5.14 0.18 -6.32
C ILE A 99 4.57 1.59 -6.18
N PHE A 100 3.46 1.86 -6.85
CA PHE A 100 2.80 3.16 -6.80
C PHE A 100 2.32 3.51 -5.38
N GLN A 101 1.79 2.51 -4.65
CA GLN A 101 1.40 2.62 -3.25
C GLN A 101 2.57 2.92 -2.30
N LYS A 102 3.78 2.46 -2.64
CA LYS A 102 5.02 2.72 -1.87
C LYS A 102 5.63 4.08 -2.21
N ILE A 103 5.51 4.54 -3.45
CA ILE A 103 6.05 5.84 -3.89
C ILE A 103 5.24 7.00 -3.27
N LEU A 104 3.91 6.84 -3.19
CA LEU A 104 3.04 7.90 -2.70
C LEU A 104 2.86 7.87 -1.18
N THR A 105 2.86 9.05 -0.56
CA THR A 105 2.58 9.15 0.87
C THR A 105 1.12 8.80 1.18
N LYS A 106 0.86 8.25 2.37
CA LYS A 106 -0.49 7.96 2.84
C LYS A 106 -1.41 9.18 2.78
N LYS A 107 -0.88 10.37 3.07
CA LYS A 107 -1.62 11.64 3.00
C LYS A 107 -2.04 11.94 1.57
N THR A 108 -1.12 11.85 0.60
CA THR A 108 -1.43 12.05 -0.82
C THR A 108 -2.52 11.10 -1.30
N VAL A 109 -2.41 9.81 -0.96
CA VAL A 109 -3.41 8.79 -1.34
C VAL A 109 -4.80 9.09 -0.75
N GLN A 110 -4.84 9.55 0.51
CA GLN A 110 -6.09 9.95 1.17
C GLN A 110 -6.71 11.18 0.50
N GLU A 111 -5.92 12.17 0.13
CA GLU A 111 -6.40 13.36 -0.56
C GLU A 111 -6.96 13.01 -1.94
N ILE A 112 -6.25 12.20 -2.73
CA ILE A 112 -6.77 11.75 -4.05
C ILE A 112 -8.10 11.01 -3.91
N ASN A 113 -8.22 10.11 -2.92
CA ASN A 113 -9.44 9.32 -2.72
C ASN A 113 -10.64 10.16 -2.19
N LYS A 114 -10.43 11.40 -1.75
CA LYS A 114 -11.50 12.33 -1.34
C LYS A 114 -12.02 13.19 -2.50
N ILE A 115 -11.28 13.31 -3.60
CA ILE A 115 -11.64 14.18 -4.73
C ILE A 115 -12.97 13.71 -5.30
N LYS A 116 -13.90 14.65 -5.50
CA LYS A 116 -15.22 14.39 -6.12
C LYS A 116 -15.34 15.07 -7.50
N PRO A 117 -16.15 14.51 -8.42
CA PRO A 117 -16.28 15.02 -9.79
C PRO A 117 -16.72 16.50 -9.88
N ASN A 118 -17.63 16.95 -9.01
CA ASN A 118 -18.32 18.23 -9.19
C ASN A 118 -17.87 19.38 -8.24
N SER A 119 -17.08 19.11 -7.18
CA SER A 119 -16.82 20.13 -6.14
C SER A 119 -15.42 20.75 -6.16
N ASP A 120 -14.40 20.07 -6.69
CA ASP A 120 -13.00 20.39 -6.33
C ASP A 120 -12.15 20.99 -7.47
N LEU A 121 -12.69 21.12 -8.68
CA LEU A 121 -11.97 21.63 -9.87
C LEU A 121 -11.38 23.05 -9.69
N LYS A 122 -12.00 23.90 -8.85
CA LYS A 122 -11.51 25.27 -8.60
C LYS A 122 -10.42 25.36 -7.52
N ASN A 123 -10.27 24.36 -6.65
CA ASN A 123 -9.37 24.42 -5.49
C ASN A 123 -8.04 23.68 -5.67
N ILE A 124 -7.91 22.77 -6.64
CA ILE A 124 -6.75 21.87 -6.74
C ILE A 124 -5.54 22.50 -7.44
N LYS A 125 -5.71 23.54 -8.27
CA LYS A 125 -4.56 24.28 -8.86
C LYS A 125 -3.58 24.81 -7.79
N LYS A 126 -4.06 25.14 -6.58
CA LYS A 126 -3.19 25.57 -5.46
C LYS A 126 -2.42 24.43 -4.79
N THR A 127 -2.85 23.16 -4.96
CA THR A 127 -2.26 22.00 -4.29
C THR A 127 -1.20 21.30 -5.15
N THR A 128 -1.36 21.32 -6.47
CA THR A 128 -0.41 20.76 -7.45
C THR A 128 0.93 21.51 -7.47
N ASP A 129 0.92 22.83 -7.30
CA ASP A 129 2.16 23.63 -7.27
C ASP A 129 2.97 23.42 -5.99
N LYS A 130 2.30 23.14 -4.86
CA LYS A 130 2.97 22.81 -3.58
C LYS A 130 3.56 21.41 -3.56
N LEU A 131 2.87 20.43 -4.13
CA LEU A 131 3.33 19.02 -4.14
C LEU A 131 4.54 18.78 -5.04
N SER A 132 4.72 19.57 -6.10
CA SER A 132 5.84 19.40 -7.04
C SER A 132 7.15 20.03 -6.55
N LEU A 133 7.11 21.19 -5.88
CA LEU A 133 8.31 21.91 -5.46
C LEU A 133 8.89 21.41 -4.13
N ASP A 134 8.06 21.11 -3.13
CA ASP A 134 8.53 20.74 -1.78
C ASP A 134 9.07 19.31 -1.72
N LEU A 135 8.50 18.40 -2.50
CA LEU A 135 8.90 16.99 -2.54
C LEU A 135 10.23 16.78 -3.29
N ILE A 136 10.49 17.62 -4.31
CA ILE A 136 11.76 17.64 -5.05
C ILE A 136 12.84 18.39 -4.24
N ARG A 137 12.54 19.55 -3.63
CA ARG A 137 13.50 20.29 -2.79
C ARG A 137 13.94 19.51 -1.55
N ASN A 138 13.03 18.82 -0.87
CA ASN A 138 13.38 18.08 0.33
C ASN A 138 14.20 16.82 0.01
N LYS A 139 13.94 16.15 -1.11
CA LYS A 139 14.78 15.03 -1.57
C LYS A 139 16.15 15.45 -2.11
N LEU A 140 16.28 16.64 -2.69
CA LEU A 140 17.59 17.17 -3.12
C LEU A 140 18.44 17.68 -1.94
N ARG A 141 17.83 18.22 -0.89
CA ARG A 141 18.54 18.67 0.33
C ARG A 141 19.09 17.52 1.18
N GLU A 142 18.45 16.35 1.18
CA GLU A 142 18.96 15.14 1.85
C GLU A 142 20.11 14.46 1.06
N SER A 143 20.42 14.93 -0.16
CA SER A 143 21.47 14.37 -1.02
C SER A 143 22.73 15.23 -1.18
N GLN A 144 22.87 16.33 -0.41
CA GLN A 144 24.14 17.06 -0.37
C GLN A 144 25.09 16.43 0.67
N PRO A 145 26.34 16.08 0.28
CA PRO A 145 27.25 15.36 1.15
C PRO A 145 27.84 16.33 2.18
N THR A 146 27.67 16.03 3.47
CA THR A 146 28.50 16.59 4.51
C THR A 146 29.93 16.11 4.31
N LYS A 147 30.76 16.97 3.72
CA LYS A 147 32.22 16.83 3.73
C LYS A 147 32.72 16.90 5.17
N LYS A 148 33.44 15.85 5.59
CA LYS A 148 34.71 15.94 6.35
C LYS A 148 35.49 14.63 6.21
N THR A 149 36.35 14.65 5.19
CA THR A 149 37.78 14.28 5.12
C THR A 149 38.33 13.00 5.78
N GLU A 150 39.06 12.26 4.92
CA GLU A 150 40.21 11.34 5.15
C GLU A 150 39.95 10.02 5.92
N SER A 151 40.42 8.84 5.50
CA SER A 151 41.43 8.45 4.51
C SER A 151 41.29 6.96 4.13
N LEU A 152 41.78 6.66 2.93
CA LEU A 152 42.36 5.43 2.38
C LEU A 152 41.85 4.01 2.75
N GLU A 153 41.59 3.29 1.66
CA GLU A 153 41.99 1.90 1.37
C GLU A 153 41.05 0.70 1.66
N ARG A 154 40.75 0.04 0.53
CA ARG A 154 40.68 -1.41 0.29
C ARG A 154 39.69 -2.22 1.14
N GLY A 155 38.67 -2.73 0.45
CA GLY A 155 37.96 -3.92 0.86
C GLY A 155 36.60 -4.04 0.19
N ILE A 156 36.54 -4.84 -0.87
CA ILE A 156 35.28 -5.38 -1.39
C ILE A 156 34.58 -6.10 -0.23
N LYS A 157 33.55 -5.47 0.36
CA LYS A 157 32.68 -6.13 1.35
C LYS A 157 31.43 -6.63 0.63
N THR A 158 31.46 -7.95 0.44
CA THR A 158 30.42 -8.90 0.07
C THR A 158 28.96 -8.44 0.32
N ILE A 159 28.11 -8.80 -0.65
CA ILE A 159 26.63 -8.64 -0.69
C ILE A 159 25.93 -9.15 0.59
N GLY A 160 26.59 -10.00 1.39
CA GLY A 160 26.10 -10.48 2.69
C GLY A 160 25.95 -9.40 3.77
N SER A 161 26.52 -8.20 3.61
CA SER A 161 26.37 -7.09 4.57
C SER A 161 25.11 -6.23 4.34
N VAL A 162 24.49 -6.31 3.16
CA VAL A 162 23.26 -5.58 2.80
C VAL A 162 21.99 -6.35 3.24
N LEU A 163 22.13 -7.63 3.61
CA LEU A 163 21.03 -8.47 4.10
C LEU A 163 20.80 -8.39 5.62
N GLN A 164 21.41 -7.43 6.33
CA GLN A 164 20.88 -7.05 7.63
C GLN A 164 19.59 -6.25 7.43
N ILE A 165 18.49 -7.00 7.35
CA ILE A 165 17.12 -6.55 7.57
C ILE A 165 17.16 -5.48 8.65
N LYS A 166 16.93 -4.21 8.28
CA LYS A 166 16.64 -3.15 9.23
C LYS A 166 15.47 -3.65 10.08
N LYS A 167 15.76 -4.20 11.25
CA LYS A 167 14.78 -4.35 12.32
C LYS A 167 14.15 -2.96 12.47
N PRO A 168 12.81 -2.85 12.48
CA PRO A 168 12.15 -1.56 12.63
C PRO A 168 12.71 -0.87 13.88
N GLU A 169 13.13 0.38 13.70
CA GLU A 169 13.56 1.24 14.80
C GLU A 169 12.49 1.21 15.90
N LYS A 170 12.92 1.02 17.14
CA LYS A 170 12.06 0.97 18.32
C LYS A 170 11.33 2.30 18.48
N THR A 171 10.16 2.43 17.88
CA THR A 171 9.20 3.47 18.23
C THR A 171 8.31 2.94 19.35
N SER A 172 8.36 3.56 20.53
CA SER A 172 7.48 3.44 21.71
C SER A 172 6.96 2.06 22.15
N LEU A 173 6.93 1.81 23.47
CA LEU A 173 6.41 0.59 24.12
C LEU A 173 4.99 0.16 23.66
N HIS A 174 4.19 1.08 23.09
CA HIS A 174 2.85 0.80 22.57
C HIS A 174 2.86 0.12 21.19
N THR A 175 3.88 0.35 20.38
CA THR A 175 3.93 -0.12 18.98
C THR A 175 4.19 -1.62 18.88
N GLU A 176 4.92 -2.17 19.85
CA GLU A 176 5.35 -3.56 19.82
C GLU A 176 4.24 -4.54 20.22
N LYS A 177 3.39 -4.17 21.21
CA LYS A 177 2.19 -4.96 21.50
C LYS A 177 1.22 -4.91 20.32
N HIS A 178 1.06 -3.76 19.68
CA HIS A 178 0.20 -3.63 18.50
C HIS A 178 0.70 -4.48 17.33
N TYR A 179 2.03 -4.53 17.14
CA TYR A 179 2.66 -5.40 16.17
C TYR A 179 2.37 -6.87 16.45
N LEU A 180 2.60 -7.31 17.70
CA LEU A 180 2.35 -8.69 18.13
C LEU A 180 0.87 -9.08 17.94
N VAL A 181 -0.06 -8.19 18.28
CA VAL A 181 -1.49 -8.42 18.06
C VAL A 181 -1.81 -8.58 16.57
N ASN A 182 -1.24 -7.72 15.72
CA ASN A 182 -1.45 -7.84 14.27
C ASN A 182 -0.86 -9.13 13.71
N GLU A 183 0.34 -9.52 14.15
CA GLU A 183 0.99 -10.77 13.74
C GLU A 183 0.10 -11.98 14.07
N ILE A 184 -0.33 -12.09 15.34
CA ILE A 184 -1.12 -13.24 15.83
C ILE A 184 -2.50 -13.29 15.16
N ARG A 185 -3.18 -12.13 15.02
CA ARG A 185 -4.50 -12.07 14.36
C ARG A 185 -4.43 -12.44 12.89
N ASN A 186 -3.42 -11.96 12.18
CA ASN A 186 -3.23 -12.28 10.76
C ASN A 186 -2.95 -13.77 10.58
N TYR A 187 -2.15 -14.36 11.46
CA TYR A 187 -1.85 -15.79 11.42
C TYR A 187 -3.08 -16.67 11.66
N PHE A 188 -3.93 -16.34 12.64
CA PHE A 188 -5.19 -17.07 12.87
C PHE A 188 -6.31 -16.71 11.87
N GLY A 189 -6.08 -15.79 10.93
CA GLY A 189 -7.07 -15.36 9.95
C GLY A 189 -8.24 -14.57 10.55
N GLU A 190 -8.05 -13.95 11.73
CA GLU A 190 -9.13 -13.28 12.46
C GLU A 190 -9.35 -11.85 11.97
N THR A 191 -10.50 -11.62 11.34
CA THR A 191 -10.87 -10.31 10.75
C THR A 191 -11.97 -9.58 11.52
N ALA A 192 -12.38 -10.10 12.68
CA ALA A 192 -13.47 -9.55 13.47
C ALA A 192 -13.23 -8.07 13.83
N LYS A 193 -14.25 -7.23 13.62
CA LYS A 193 -14.18 -5.79 13.94
C LYS A 193 -14.40 -5.50 15.42
N LYS A 194 -15.18 -6.33 16.13
CA LYS A 194 -15.51 -6.22 17.56
C LYS A 194 -15.63 -7.63 18.16
N GLY A 195 -15.45 -7.76 19.48
CA GLY A 195 -15.59 -9.03 20.20
C GLY A 195 -14.39 -9.97 20.05
N LYS A 196 -14.58 -11.27 20.31
CA LYS A 196 -13.52 -12.30 20.20
C LYS A 196 -12.89 -12.26 18.81
N GLY A 197 -11.56 -12.31 18.73
CA GLY A 197 -10.82 -12.19 17.47
C GLY A 197 -10.62 -10.77 16.95
N SER A 198 -11.14 -9.74 17.63
CA SER A 198 -10.89 -8.33 17.26
C SER A 198 -9.59 -7.79 17.83
N PHE A 199 -9.04 -6.74 17.20
CA PHE A 199 -7.80 -6.10 17.65
C PHE A 199 -7.89 -5.64 19.11
N GLY A 200 -9.00 -4.98 19.47
CA GLY A 200 -9.24 -4.51 20.84
C GLY A 200 -9.35 -5.65 21.85
N PHE A 201 -9.90 -6.80 21.44
CA PHE A 201 -9.99 -7.97 22.30
C PHE A 201 -8.61 -8.53 22.67
N TYR A 202 -7.72 -8.64 21.68
CA TYR A 202 -6.33 -9.03 21.92
C TYR A 202 -5.59 -8.06 22.82
N LEU A 203 -5.71 -6.75 22.56
CA LEU A 203 -5.06 -5.73 23.40
C LEU A 203 -5.53 -5.81 24.85
N GLY A 204 -6.83 -6.00 25.07
CA GLY A 204 -7.41 -6.14 26.41
C GLY A 204 -6.92 -7.37 27.17
N PHE A 205 -6.61 -8.47 26.47
CA PHE A 205 -5.99 -9.65 27.09
C PHE A 205 -4.48 -9.48 27.28
N PHE A 206 -3.77 -8.94 26.29
CA PHE A 206 -2.32 -8.76 26.32
C PHE A 206 -1.87 -7.65 27.28
N SER A 207 -2.79 -6.81 27.77
CA SER A 207 -2.51 -5.87 28.86
C SER A 207 -2.35 -6.58 30.22
N ARG A 208 -2.98 -7.75 30.41
CA ARG A 208 -3.00 -8.51 31.67
C ARG A 208 -1.90 -9.57 31.77
N VAL A 209 -1.24 -9.87 30.65
CA VAL A 209 -0.21 -10.90 30.56
C VAL A 209 1.15 -10.25 30.27
N PRO A 210 2.23 -10.60 30.99
CA PRO A 210 3.57 -10.14 30.68
C PRO A 210 3.95 -10.52 29.26
N LYS A 211 4.62 -9.59 28.59
CA LYS A 211 4.99 -9.70 27.19
C LYS A 211 5.78 -10.98 26.90
N ALA A 212 6.78 -11.31 27.73
CA ALA A 212 7.62 -12.50 27.56
C ALA A 212 6.77 -13.79 27.49
N THR A 213 5.77 -13.92 28.35
CA THR A 213 4.85 -15.06 28.38
C THR A 213 4.02 -15.16 27.10
N ILE A 214 3.55 -14.03 26.56
CA ILE A 214 2.79 -14.00 25.30
C ILE A 214 3.68 -14.49 24.15
N TYR A 215 4.92 -14.00 24.07
CA TYR A 215 5.88 -14.45 23.05
C TYR A 215 6.21 -15.92 23.17
N GLN A 216 6.36 -16.44 24.39
CA GLN A 216 6.61 -17.86 24.62
C GLN A 216 5.44 -18.71 24.11
N TYR A 217 4.21 -18.42 24.54
CA TYR A 217 3.03 -19.16 24.07
C TYR A 217 2.83 -19.04 22.57
N TRP A 218 3.17 -17.88 22.01
CA TRP A 218 3.09 -17.64 20.57
C TRP A 218 4.07 -18.52 19.79
N ALA A 219 5.35 -18.53 20.20
CA ALA A 219 6.38 -19.34 19.57
C ALA A 219 6.05 -20.85 19.64
N GLU A 220 5.67 -21.33 20.83
CA GLU A 220 5.31 -22.74 21.05
C GLU A 220 4.16 -23.21 20.14
N ILE A 221 3.21 -22.32 19.84
CA ILE A 221 2.03 -22.68 19.05
C ILE A 221 2.32 -22.60 17.55
N LYS A 222 3.11 -21.62 17.14
CA LYS A 222 3.58 -21.46 15.75
C LYS A 222 4.45 -22.64 15.30
N GLU A 223 5.22 -23.22 16.22
CA GLU A 223 6.04 -24.40 15.95
C GLU A 223 5.25 -25.72 15.97
N SER A 224 4.00 -25.70 16.47
CA SER A 224 3.19 -26.92 16.55
C SER A 224 2.71 -27.38 15.16
N ARG A 225 2.68 -28.69 14.92
CA ARG A 225 2.16 -29.29 13.68
C ARG A 225 0.63 -29.36 13.60
N LYS A 226 -0.08 -28.73 14.54
CA LYS A 226 -1.55 -28.82 14.64
C LYS A 226 -2.24 -27.91 13.62
N PRO A 227 -3.50 -28.19 13.23
CA PRO A 227 -4.27 -27.29 12.38
C PRO A 227 -4.45 -25.90 13.01
N ILE A 228 -4.50 -24.85 12.18
CA ILE A 228 -4.59 -23.44 12.63
C ILE A 228 -5.74 -23.19 13.61
N LYS A 229 -6.91 -23.82 13.40
CA LYS A 229 -8.07 -23.72 14.32
C LYS A 229 -7.78 -24.31 15.70
N GLU A 230 -7.00 -25.38 15.77
CA GLU A 230 -6.60 -25.98 17.06
C GLU A 230 -5.51 -25.15 17.73
N GLN A 231 -4.55 -24.65 16.96
CA GLN A 231 -3.52 -23.72 17.44
C GLN A 231 -4.15 -22.48 18.10
N GLN A 232 -5.16 -21.90 17.46
CA GLN A 232 -5.93 -20.77 17.99
C GLN A 232 -6.61 -21.13 19.32
N LYS A 233 -7.26 -22.30 19.42
CA LYS A 233 -7.88 -22.77 20.66
C LYS A 233 -6.84 -22.95 21.77
N ILE A 234 -5.70 -23.57 21.47
CA ILE A 234 -4.62 -23.81 22.43
C ILE A 234 -4.01 -22.48 22.90
N PHE A 235 -3.85 -21.49 22.01
CA PHE A 235 -3.35 -20.16 22.35
C PHE A 235 -4.26 -19.49 23.36
N TRP A 236 -5.55 -19.43 23.06
CA TRP A 236 -6.53 -18.83 23.96
C TRP A 236 -6.70 -19.61 25.26
N TRP A 237 -6.56 -20.94 25.22
CA TRP A 237 -6.55 -21.76 26.42
C TRP A 237 -5.36 -21.44 27.33
N LYS A 238 -4.13 -21.39 26.80
CA LYS A 238 -2.92 -21.01 27.58
C LYS A 238 -3.02 -19.60 28.15
N MET A 239 -3.48 -18.64 27.35
CA MET A 239 -3.74 -17.26 27.80
C MET A 239 -4.81 -17.20 28.90
N GLY A 240 -5.84 -18.05 28.81
CA GLY A 240 -6.89 -18.20 29.81
C GLY A 240 -6.39 -18.83 31.11
N GLN A 241 -5.57 -19.88 31.03
CA GLN A 241 -4.95 -20.51 32.21
C GLN A 241 -4.11 -19.52 32.98
N TYR A 242 -3.24 -18.77 32.27
CA TYR A 242 -2.40 -17.75 32.89
C TYR A 242 -3.23 -16.67 33.62
N SER A 243 -4.36 -16.27 33.05
CA SER A 243 -5.27 -15.29 33.65
C SER A 243 -6.00 -15.82 34.89
N LYS A 244 -6.13 -17.14 35.05
CA LYS A 244 -6.75 -17.78 36.22
C LYS A 244 -5.75 -17.99 37.37
N THR A 245 -4.50 -18.31 37.06
CA THR A 245 -3.43 -18.52 38.07
C THR A 245 -2.92 -17.24 38.75
N LYS A 246 -3.26 -16.06 38.22
CA LYS A 246 -2.89 -14.74 38.79
C LYS A 246 -4.04 -14.02 39.48
N LYS A 247 -5.23 -14.62 39.53
CA LYS A 247 -6.34 -14.19 40.38
C LYS A 247 -6.25 -14.91 41.71
#